data_AF-A0A9E3C6D2-F1
#
_entry.id   AF-A0A9E3C6D2-F1
#
_cell.length_a   1.000
_cell.length_b   1.000
_cell.length_c   1.000
_cell.angle_alpha   90.00
_cell.angle_beta   90.00
_cell.angle_gamma   90.00
#
_symmetry.space_group_name_H-M   'P 1'
#
loop_
_entity.id
_entity.type
_entity.pdbx_description
1 polymer ?
#
loop_
_entity_poly.entity_id
_entity_poly.type
_entity_poly.pdbx_seq_one_letter_code
_entity_poly.pdbx_strand_id
1 'polypeptide(L)'
;MPSEGLIDRLINALGGSARASVVYGEATRQDGVTVIPVARVGWRGGFGGGQGRGEDGSGGGGGGMVSATPVGYIEIRDGQTQFRPIRPSGAVGVLTVLGGTVVLSLAVIGWAWGRPRASGET
;
A
#
# COMPACT_ATOMS: atom_id res chain seq x y z
N MET A 1 -8.96 36.46 -0.39
CA MET A 1 -7.63 35.87 -0.68
C MET A 1 -7.85 34.41 -1.06
N PRO A 2 -7.31 33.91 -2.19
CA PRO A 2 -7.59 32.58 -2.72
C PRO A 2 -6.91 31.41 -1.96
N SER A 3 -6.12 31.70 -0.93
CA SER A 3 -5.35 30.72 -0.16
C SER A 3 -6.15 29.95 0.89
N GLU A 4 -7.28 30.49 1.37
CA GLU A 4 -8.08 29.84 2.43
C GLU A 4 -8.71 28.52 1.93
N GLY A 5 -9.32 28.51 0.74
CA GLY A 5 -9.90 27.30 0.16
C GLY A 5 -8.89 26.27 -0.36
N LEU A 6 -7.60 26.61 -0.47
CA LEU A 6 -6.54 25.64 -0.76
C LEU A 6 -6.12 24.90 0.52
N ILE A 7 -6.01 25.64 1.62
CA ILE A 7 -5.70 25.09 2.95
C ILE A 7 -6.84 24.19 3.43
N ASP A 8 -8.11 24.57 3.25
CA ASP A 8 -9.26 23.71 3.59
C ASP A 8 -9.31 22.41 2.77
N ARG A 9 -8.86 22.46 1.50
CA ARG A 9 -8.75 21.26 0.64
C ARG A 9 -7.57 20.38 1.04
N LEU A 10 -6.44 20.97 1.42
CA LEU A 10 -5.30 20.24 1.97
C LEU A 10 -5.65 19.61 3.31
N ILE A 11 -6.36 20.32 4.19
CA ILE A 11 -6.81 19.81 5.49
C ILE A 11 -7.82 18.68 5.31
N ASN A 12 -8.79 18.79 4.39
CA ASN A 12 -9.72 17.70 4.08
C ASN A 12 -9.02 16.50 3.39
N ALA A 13 -8.03 16.74 2.52
CA ALA A 13 -7.26 15.68 1.86
C ALA A 13 -6.32 14.95 2.83
N LEU A 14 -5.74 15.66 3.81
CA LEU A 14 -4.92 15.09 4.88
C LEU A 14 -5.79 14.48 6.01
N GLY A 15 -7.02 14.97 6.17
CA GLY A 15 -8.04 14.45 7.09
C GLY A 15 -8.59 13.07 6.71
N GLY A 16 -8.31 12.61 5.48
CA GLY A 16 -8.39 11.21 5.04
C GLY A 16 -7.33 10.34 5.74
N SER A 17 -7.32 10.39 7.07
CA SER A 17 -6.46 9.59 7.92
C SER A 17 -6.60 8.12 7.55
N ALA A 18 -5.50 7.51 7.09
CA ALA A 18 -5.40 6.07 7.01
C ALA A 18 -5.50 5.53 8.44
N ARG A 19 -6.73 5.26 8.90
CA ARG A 19 -7.00 4.63 10.19
C ARG A 19 -6.52 3.19 10.09
N ALA A 20 -5.32 2.95 10.60
CA ALA A 20 -4.81 1.61 10.84
C ALA A 20 -5.07 1.27 12.31
N SER A 21 -5.92 0.28 12.55
CA SER A 21 -6.24 -0.24 13.87
C SER A 21 -5.52 -1.58 14.09
N VAL A 22 -5.15 -1.86 15.33
CA VAL A 22 -4.66 -3.18 15.72
C VAL A 22 -5.86 -4.01 16.20
N VAL A 23 -5.97 -5.24 15.74
CA VAL A 23 -7.01 -6.20 16.12
C VAL A 23 -6.35 -7.42 16.74
N TYR A 24 -6.93 -7.89 17.83
CA TYR A 24 -6.54 -9.11 18.53
C TYR A 24 -7.52 -10.22 18.17
N GLY A 25 -6.99 -11.36 17.73
CA GLY A 25 -7.78 -12.56 17.46
C GLY A 25 -8.17 -13.29 18.73
N GLU A 26 -8.97 -14.34 18.58
CA GLU A 26 -9.32 -15.24 19.67
C GLU A 26 -8.07 -15.90 20.26
N ALA A 27 -8.00 -15.94 21.60
CA ALA A 27 -6.89 -16.57 22.30
C ALA A 27 -7.02 -18.09 22.23
N THR A 28 -6.03 -18.77 21.65
CA THR A 28 -5.99 -20.24 21.62
C THR A 28 -4.94 -20.74 22.61
N ARG A 29 -5.30 -21.74 23.42
CA ARG A 29 -4.39 -22.35 24.40
C ARG A 29 -4.08 -23.79 24.02
N GLN A 30 -2.81 -24.14 23.99
CA GLN A 30 -2.31 -25.49 23.74
C GLN A 30 -1.05 -25.73 24.57
N ASP A 31 -0.96 -26.88 25.26
CA ASP A 31 0.23 -27.31 26.01
C ASP A 31 0.80 -26.26 26.98
N GLY A 32 -0.08 -25.53 27.68
CA GLY A 32 0.32 -24.49 28.64
C GLY A 32 0.76 -23.16 28.00
N VAL A 33 0.77 -23.07 26.67
CA VAL A 33 1.04 -21.85 25.92
C VAL A 33 -0.29 -21.24 25.46
N THR A 34 -0.49 -19.95 25.72
CA THR A 34 -1.62 -19.18 25.17
C THR A 34 -1.11 -18.28 24.05
N VAL A 35 -1.75 -18.34 22.89
CA VAL A 35 -1.40 -17.56 21.71
C VAL A 35 -2.56 -16.62 21.37
N ILE A 36 -2.27 -15.32 21.23
CA ILE A 36 -3.23 -14.29 20.83
C ILE A 36 -2.76 -13.70 19.49
N PRO A 37 -3.40 -14.02 18.36
CA PRO A 37 -3.04 -13.47 17.07
C PRO A 37 -3.20 -11.95 17.04
N VAL A 38 -2.30 -11.24 16.36
CA VAL A 38 -2.35 -9.79 16.20
C VAL A 38 -2.29 -9.42 14.72
N ALA A 39 -3.26 -8.64 14.27
CA ALA A 39 -3.33 -8.13 12.92
C ALA A 39 -3.45 -6.60 12.92
N ARG A 40 -2.91 -5.98 11.88
CA ARG A 40 -3.17 -4.57 11.55
C ARG A 40 -4.27 -4.52 10.50
N VAL A 41 -5.38 -3.88 10.81
CA VAL A 41 -6.47 -3.62 9.89
C VAL A 41 -6.40 -2.18 9.45
N GLY A 42 -6.40 -1.94 8.15
CA GLY A 42 -6.37 -0.61 7.58
C GLY A 42 -7.29 -0.50 6.39
N TRP A 43 -7.95 0.65 6.27
CA TRP A 43 -8.66 1.00 5.05
C TRP A 43 -7.70 1.77 4.14
N ARG A 44 -7.48 1.26 2.93
CA ARG A 44 -6.83 1.98 1.83
C ARG A 44 -7.88 2.28 0.78
N GLY A 45 -8.35 3.52 0.71
CA GLY A 45 -9.27 3.98 -0.31
C GLY A 45 -8.95 5.42 -0.68
N GLY A 46 -8.87 5.70 -1.97
CA GLY A 46 -8.88 7.05 -2.51
C GLY A 46 -10.25 7.32 -3.12
N PHE A 47 -10.82 8.51 -2.90
CA PHE A 47 -11.96 8.99 -3.67
C PHE A 47 -11.49 9.23 -5.12
N GLY A 48 -11.56 8.20 -5.96
CA GLY A 48 -11.41 8.33 -7.40
C GLY A 48 -12.68 8.94 -7.99
N GLY A 49 -12.73 10.27 -8.14
CA GLY A 49 -13.78 10.93 -8.90
C GLY A 49 -13.69 10.55 -10.38
N GLY A 50 -14.33 9.45 -10.78
CA GLY A 50 -14.47 9.08 -12.18
C GLY A 50 -15.57 9.91 -12.84
N GLN A 51 -15.21 10.98 -13.55
CA GLN A 51 -16.20 11.72 -14.34
C GLN A 51 -16.66 10.82 -15.50
N GLY A 52 -17.82 10.18 -15.34
CA GLY A 52 -18.48 9.44 -16.41
C GLY A 52 -18.80 10.40 -17.56
N ARG A 53 -18.17 10.22 -18.73
CA ARG A 53 -18.61 10.85 -19.97
C ARG A 53 -19.83 10.05 -20.47
N GLY A 54 -21.01 10.51 -20.09
CA GLY A 54 -22.30 10.07 -20.59
C GLY A 54 -23.31 11.17 -20.26
N GLU A 55 -24.32 11.36 -21.12
CA GLU A 55 -25.26 12.49 -21.06
C GLU A 55 -26.12 12.55 -19.77
N ASP A 56 -26.04 11.53 -18.91
CA ASP A 56 -26.68 11.46 -17.57
C ASP A 56 -25.65 11.18 -16.45
N GLY A 57 -24.59 11.99 -16.37
CA GLY A 57 -23.41 11.75 -15.53
C GLY A 57 -23.66 11.63 -14.02
N SER A 58 -23.81 10.38 -13.53
CA SER A 58 -23.53 9.99 -12.14
C SER A 58 -22.50 8.85 -12.13
N GLY A 59 -21.26 9.17 -11.76
CA GLY A 59 -20.14 8.23 -11.71
C GLY A 59 -19.30 8.42 -10.45
N GLY A 60 -19.83 8.06 -9.28
CA GLY A 60 -19.05 8.08 -8.03
C GLY A 60 -18.14 6.86 -7.91
N GLY A 61 -16.93 6.92 -8.47
CA GLY A 61 -15.93 5.83 -8.43
C GLY A 61 -15.08 5.77 -7.16
N GLY A 62 -15.66 5.83 -5.98
CA GLY A 62 -14.91 5.70 -4.71
C GLY A 62 -14.53 4.25 -4.37
N GLY A 63 -13.44 3.73 -4.94
CA GLY A 63 -12.92 2.40 -4.61
C GLY A 63 -12.13 2.37 -3.30
N GLY A 64 -12.74 1.87 -2.23
CA GLY A 64 -12.07 1.61 -0.96
C GLY A 64 -11.74 0.13 -0.75
N MET A 65 -10.51 -0.19 -0.34
CA MET A 65 -10.07 -1.56 -0.01
C MET A 65 -9.78 -1.67 1.49
N VAL A 66 -10.50 -2.53 2.21
CA VAL A 66 -10.16 -2.91 3.58
C VAL A 66 -9.11 -4.03 3.51
N SER A 67 -8.04 -3.89 4.28
CA SER A 67 -6.95 -4.87 4.36
C SER A 67 -6.70 -5.27 5.80
N ALA A 68 -6.48 -6.56 6.04
CA ALA A 68 -6.02 -7.10 7.31
C ALA A 68 -4.67 -7.78 7.09
N THR A 69 -3.62 -7.24 7.70
CA THR A 69 -2.25 -7.78 7.58
C THR A 69 -1.85 -8.41 8.92
N PRO A 70 -1.54 -9.72 8.97
CA PRO A 70 -1.00 -10.33 10.18
C PRO A 70 0.36 -9.71 10.51
N VAL A 71 0.56 -9.29 11.77
CA VAL A 71 1.81 -8.65 12.21
C VAL A 71 2.58 -9.51 13.22
N GLY A 72 1.90 -10.42 13.91
CA GLY A 72 2.51 -11.26 14.92
C GLY A 72 1.47 -11.94 15.80
N TYR A 73 1.93 -12.46 16.93
CA TYR A 73 1.08 -12.98 17.99
C TYR A 73 1.70 -12.70 19.36
N ILE A 74 0.87 -12.61 20.38
CA ILE A 74 1.31 -12.57 21.77
C ILE A 74 1.33 -14.01 22.29
N GLU A 75 2.47 -14.44 22.79
CA GLU A 75 2.71 -15.71 23.43
C GLU A 75 2.70 -15.49 24.95
N ILE A 76 1.87 -16.24 25.67
CA ILE A 76 1.85 -16.25 27.13
C ILE A 76 2.18 -17.67 27.59
N ARG A 77 3.27 -17.82 28.33
CA ARG A 77 3.78 -19.10 28.82
C ARG A 77 4.46 -18.90 30.16
N ASP A 78 4.19 -19.77 31.14
CA ASP A 78 4.85 -19.74 32.45
C ASP A 78 4.79 -18.36 33.15
N GLY A 79 3.67 -17.65 32.98
CA GLY A 79 3.46 -16.29 33.52
C GLY A 79 4.20 -15.17 32.76
N GLN A 80 4.95 -15.50 31.71
CA GLN A 80 5.65 -14.54 30.86
C GLN A 80 4.83 -14.23 29.60
N THR A 81 4.84 -12.97 29.18
CA THR A 81 4.16 -12.49 27.97
C THR A 81 5.20 -11.95 26.99
N GLN A 82 5.23 -12.48 25.77
CA GLN A 82 6.15 -12.04 24.73
C GLN A 82 5.42 -11.82 23.40
N PHE A 83 5.74 -10.74 22.70
CA PHE A 83 5.24 -10.51 21.35
C PHE A 83 6.18 -11.13 20.31
N ARG A 84 5.65 -11.99 19.44
CA ARG A 84 6.37 -12.67 18.36
C ARG A 84 5.98 -12.07 17.01
N PRO A 85 6.86 -11.32 16.35
CA PRO A 85 6.56 -10.71 15.04
C PRO A 85 6.61 -11.76 13.92
N ILE A 86 5.65 -11.69 12.99
CA ILE A 86 5.68 -12.46 11.74
C ILE A 86 6.30 -11.55 10.68
N ARG A 87 7.52 -11.86 10.24
CA ARG A 87 8.21 -11.10 9.17
C ARG A 87 8.01 -11.82 7.83
N PRO A 88 7.57 -11.12 6.77
CA PRO A 88 7.63 -11.70 5.43
C PRO A 88 9.09 -11.98 5.08
N SER A 89 9.35 -13.11 4.43
CA SER A 89 10.69 -13.44 3.93
C SER A 89 11.13 -12.36 2.93
N GLY A 90 12.34 -11.82 3.09
CA GLY A 90 12.84 -10.68 2.28
C GLY A 90 12.96 -10.94 0.77
N ALA A 91 12.69 -12.17 0.33
CA ALA A 91 12.80 -12.61 -1.06
C ALA A 91 11.94 -11.78 -2.04
N VAL A 92 10.73 -11.39 -1.64
CA VAL A 92 9.81 -10.63 -2.51
C VAL A 92 10.32 -9.20 -2.78
N GLY A 93 10.93 -8.57 -1.78
CA GLY A 93 11.52 -7.24 -1.90
C GLY A 93 12.72 -7.20 -2.84
N VAL A 94 13.61 -8.20 -2.74
CA VAL A 94 14.80 -8.33 -3.59
C VAL A 94 14.43 -8.52 -5.06
N LEU A 95 13.45 -9.38 -5.35
CA LEU A 95 13.01 -9.64 -6.73
C LEU A 95 12.39 -8.40 -7.39
N THR A 96 11.67 -7.57 -6.65
CA THR A 96 11.04 -6.36 -7.20
C THR A 96 12.08 -5.31 -7.58
N VAL A 97 13.11 -5.12 -6.75
CA VAL A 97 14.21 -4.18 -7.03
C VAL A 97 15.03 -4.64 -8.25
N LEU A 98 15.35 -5.94 -8.34
CA LEU A 98 16.10 -6.48 -9.46
C LEU A 98 15.29 -6.46 -10.76
N GLY A 99 14.01 -6.84 -10.72
CA GLY A 99 13.14 -6.81 -11.90
C GLY A 99 12.95 -5.39 -12.45
N GLY A 100 12.69 -4.41 -11.57
CA GLY A 100 12.48 -3.01 -11.98
C GLY A 100 13.71 -2.38 -12.62
N THR A 101 14.90 -2.66 -12.08
CA THR A 101 16.16 -2.16 -12.64
C THR A 101 16.46 -2.74 -14.02
N VAL A 102 16.28 -4.05 -14.22
CA VAL A 102 16.49 -4.71 -15.52
C VAL A 102 15.55 -4.16 -16.60
N VAL A 103 14.26 -3.97 -16.29
CA VAL A 103 13.28 -3.42 -17.24
C VAL A 103 13.62 -1.98 -17.64
N LEU A 104 14.00 -1.14 -16.66
CA LEU A 104 14.43 0.24 -16.93
C LEU A 104 15.69 0.29 -17.80
N SER A 105 16.67 -0.56 -17.53
CA SER A 105 17.90 -0.62 -18.34
C SER A 105 17.61 -1.00 -19.79
N LEU A 106 16.78 -2.01 -20.03
CA LEU A 106 16.41 -2.42 -21.40
C LEU A 106 15.62 -1.34 -22.13
N ALA A 107 14.72 -0.64 -21.44
CA ALA A 107 13.96 0.48 -22.03
C ALA A 107 14.87 1.64 -22.44
N VAL A 108 15.86 2.01 -21.60
CA VAL A 108 16.84 3.07 -21.91
C VAL A 108 17.70 2.69 -23.11
N ILE A 109 18.18 1.44 -23.17
CA ILE A 109 19.00 0.95 -24.29
C ILE A 109 18.18 0.94 -25.58
N GLY A 110 16.95 0.44 -25.54
CA GLY A 110 16.05 0.44 -26.70
C GLY A 110 15.75 1.86 -27.20
N TRP A 111 15.53 2.81 -26.30
CA TRP A 111 15.32 4.22 -26.66
C TRP A 111 16.59 4.87 -27.23
N ALA A 112 17.77 4.54 -26.70
CA ALA A 112 19.05 5.06 -27.19
C ALA A 112 19.37 4.58 -28.61
N TRP A 113 19.02 3.33 -28.95
CA TRP A 113 19.23 2.77 -30.29
C TRP A 113 18.15 3.17 -31.30
N GLY A 114 16.95 3.52 -30.85
CA GLY A 114 15.84 3.92 -31.72
C GLY A 114 15.87 5.37 -32.20
N ARG A 115 16.86 6.18 -31.81
CA ARG A 115 16.95 7.59 -32.25
C ARG A 115 17.33 7.68 -33.73
N PRO A 116 16.46 8.19 -34.62
CA PRO A 116 16.79 8.36 -36.03
C PRO A 116 17.94 9.37 -36.15
N ARG A 117 19.02 8.94 -36.80
CA ARG A 117 20.13 9.84 -37.17
C ARG A 117 19.61 10.76 -38.27
N ALA A 118 19.47 12.05 -37.96
CA ALA A 118 19.20 13.04 -38.99
C ALA A 118 20.40 13.09 -39.95
N SER A 119 20.19 12.65 -41.18
CA SER A 119 21.12 12.86 -42.29
C SER A 119 21.12 14.35 -42.62
N GLY A 120 22.22 15.02 -42.32
CA GLY A 120 22.53 16.31 -42.91
C GLY A 120 22.86 16.08 -44.38
N GLU A 121 21.94 16.43 -45.27
CA GLU A 121 22.20 16.55 -46.70
C GLU A 121 22.59 18.00 -46.98
N THR A 122 23.83 18.17 -47.46
CA THR A 122 24.34 19.36 -48.16
C THR A 122 24.06 19.26 -49.64
#